data_AF-A0A2E1ASK7-F1
#
_entry.id   AF-A0A2E1ASK7-F1
#
_cell.length_a   1.000
_cell.length_b   1.000
_cell.length_c   1.000
_cell.angle_alpha   90.00
_cell.angle_beta   90.00
_cell.angle_gamma   90.00
#
_symmetry.space_group_name_H-M   'P 1'
#
loop_
_entity.id
_entity.type
_entity.pdbx_description
1 polymer ?
#
loop_
_entity_poly.entity_id
_entity_poly.type
_entity_poly.pdbx_seq_one_letter_code
_entity_poly.pdbx_strand_id
1 'polypeptide(L)' 'MMGLGYIGLPTAALIAGNKTEVNGEDVNPKVVGTINKEKVHIVEPDLDVAVSKSLIICF' A
#
# COMPACT_ATOMS: atom_id res chain seq x y z
N MET A 1 2.60 7.15 -5.27
CA MET A 1 3.18 7.24 -3.91
C MET A 1 4.60 6.73 -3.99
N MET A 2 5.58 7.56 -3.63
CA MET A 2 6.98 7.16 -3.63
C MET A 2 7.37 6.67 -2.22
N GLY A 3 7.80 5.42 -2.12
CA GLY A 3 8.07 4.74 -0.86
C GLY A 3 6.80 4.27 -0.16
N LEU A 4 6.78 3.01 0.27
CA LEU A 4 5.61 2.36 0.87
C LEU A 4 5.90 1.85 2.27
N GLY A 5 6.77 2.55 3.01
CA GLY A 5 6.99 2.27 4.43
C GLY A 5 5.84 2.74 5.34
N TYR A 6 6.16 3.01 6.60
CA TYR A 6 5.19 3.34 7.65
C TYR A 6 4.29 4.55 7.36
N ILE A 7 4.77 5.56 6.62
CA ILE A 7 3.95 6.70 6.19
C ILE A 7 3.38 6.49 4.79
N GLY A 8 4.19 5.87 3.93
CA GLY A 8 3.91 5.66 2.52
C GLY A 8 2.63 4.87 2.27
N LEU A 9 2.59 3.68 2.87
CA LEU A 9 1.52 2.72 2.64
C LEU A 9 0.17 3.15 3.23
N PRO A 10 0.07 3.65 4.48
CA PRO A 10 -1.20 4.16 5.00
C PRO A 10 -1.75 5.33 4.19
N THR A 11 -0.88 6.23 3.73
CA THR A 11 -1.29 7.36 2.88
C THR A 11 -1.81 6.86 1.54
N ALA A 12 -1.12 5.91 0.90
CA ALA A 12 -1.56 5.30 -0.35
C ALA A 12 -2.92 4.59 -0.18
N ALA A 13 -3.09 3.81 0.89
CA ALA A 13 -4.34 3.11 1.19
C ALA A 13 -5.49 4.08 1.47
N LEU A 14 -5.25 5.16 2.21
CA LEU A 14 -6.26 6.19 2.47
C LEU A 14 -6.75 6.85 1.17
N ILE A 15 -5.83 7.20 0.27
CA ILE A 15 -6.19 7.79 -1.03
C ILE A 15 -6.94 6.77 -1.89
N ALA A 16 -6.45 5.53 -1.93
CA ALA A 16 -7.02 4.47 -2.75
C ALA A 16 -8.42 4.04 -2.30
N GLY A 17 -8.69 4.05 -0.99
CA GLY A 17 -10.01 3.79 -0.41
C GLY A 17 -11.09 4.77 -0.86
N ASN A 18 -10.71 5.96 -1.34
CA ASN A 18 -11.62 6.97 -1.90
C ASN A 18 -11.84 6.80 -3.42
N LYS A 19 -11.73 5.57 -3.94
CA LYS A 19 -11.90 5.23 -5.37
C LYS A 19 -10.93 5.94 -6.30
N THR A 20 -9.76 6.31 -5.78
CA THR A 20 -8.68 6.91 -6.58
C THR A 20 -7.63 5.85 -6.85
N GLU A 21 -7.19 5.69 -8.10
CA GLU A 21 -6.10 4.77 -8.41
C GLU A 21 -4.78 5.34 -7.89
N VAL A 22 -3.99 4.50 -7.19
CA VAL A 22 -2.69 4.89 -6.66
C VAL A 22 -1.61 3.97 -7.20
N ASN A 23 -0.67 4.56 -7.96
CA ASN A 23 0.56 3.89 -8.36
C ASN A 23 1.58 4.05 -7.23
N GLY A 24 1.96 2.96 -6.57
CA GLY A 24 3.01 2.92 -5.56
C GLY A 24 4.34 2.51 -6.17
N GLU A 25 5.44 3.13 -5.74
CA GLU A 25 6.80 2.73 -6.11
C GLU A 25 7.62 2.50 -4.84
N ASP A 26 8.34 1.38 -4.75
CA ASP A 26 9.28 1.15 -3.65
C ASP A 26 10.58 0.49 -4.15
N VAL A 27 11.72 0.93 -3.61
CA VAL A 27 13.04 0.39 -3.99
C VAL A 27 13.23 -1.07 -3.56
N ASN A 28 12.44 -1.54 -2.59
CA ASN A 28 12.53 -2.90 -2.08
C ASN A 28 11.53 -3.83 -2.78
N PRO A 29 11.99 -4.75 -3.65
CA PRO A 29 11.10 -5.65 -4.38
C PRO A 29 10.30 -6.59 -3.47
N LYS A 30 10.75 -6.82 -2.22
CA LYS A 30 9.97 -7.59 -1.23
C LYS A 30 8.74 -6.80 -0.77
N VAL A 31 8.84 -5.48 -0.63
CA VAL A 31 7.72 -4.61 -0.26
C VAL A 31 6.70 -4.60 -1.39
N VAL A 32 7.16 -4.35 -2.63
CA VAL A 32 6.34 -4.41 -3.84
C VAL A 32 5.59 -5.74 -3.95
N GLY A 33 6.31 -6.87 -3.83
CA GLY A 33 5.73 -8.20 -3.90
C GLY A 33 4.79 -8.55 -2.74
N THR A 34 4.90 -7.87 -1.60
CA THR A 34 3.98 -8.04 -0.46
C THR A 34 2.68 -7.27 -0.72
N ILE A 35 2.79 -6.02 -1.17
CA ILE A 35 1.64 -5.13 -1.40
C ILE A 35 0.82 -5.62 -2.61
N ASN A 36 1.46 -6.07 -3.69
CA ASN A 36 0.76 -6.66 -4.85
C ASN A 36 0.02 -7.97 -4.54
N LYS A 37 0.19 -8.53 -3.34
CA LYS A 37 -0.59 -9.67 -2.81
C LYS A 37 -1.65 -9.21 -1.80
N GLU A 38 -1.95 -7.92 -1.76
CA GLU A 38 -2.88 -7.29 -0.82
C GLU A 38 -2.46 -7.49 0.65
N LYS A 39 -1.15 -7.62 0.91
CA LYS A 39 -0.59 -7.80 2.25
C LYS A 39 0.18 -6.56 2.71
N VAL A 40 0.25 -6.41 4.03
CA VAL A 40 1.03 -5.39 4.72
C VAL A 40 2.32 -5.99 5.26
N HIS A 41 3.40 -5.21 5.20
CA HIS A 41 4.73 -5.57 5.73
C HIS A 41 5.11 -4.75 6.98
N ILE A 42 4.21 -3.87 7.42
CA ILE A 42 4.32 -3.07 8.63
C ILE A 42 3.15 -3.41 9.56
N VAL A 43 3.35 -3.22 10.86
CA VAL A 43 2.31 -3.39 11.87
C VAL A 43 1.68 -2.04 12.13
N GLU A 44 0.42 -1.88 11.72
CA GLU A 44 -0.41 -0.73 12.00
C GLU A 44 -1.86 -1.24 12.15
N PRO A 45 -2.61 -0.80 13.16
CA PRO A 45 -4.01 -1.20 13.33
C PRO A 45 -4.83 -0.94 12.06
N ASP A 46 -5.65 -1.91 11.66
CA ASP A 46 -6.61 -1.86 10.55
C ASP A 46 -6.02 -1.63 9.14
N LEU A 47 -4.69 -1.56 8.98
CA LEU A 47 -4.06 -1.29 7.69
C LEU A 47 -4.23 -2.44 6.69
N ASP A 48 -4.27 -3.68 7.16
CA ASP A 48 -4.57 -4.87 6.34
C ASP A 48 -5.97 -4.78 5.71
N VAL A 49 -6.96 -4.33 6.48
CA VAL A 49 -8.32 -4.07 6.00
C VAL A 49 -8.35 -2.91 5.01
N ALA A 50 -7.56 -1.85 5.26
CA ALA A 50 -7.49 -0.71 4.35
C ALA A 50 -6.85 -1.11 3.00
N VAL A 51 -5.75 -1.85 3.01
CA VAL A 51 -5.04 -2.30 1.80
C VAL A 51 -5.88 -3.28 0.99
N SER A 52 -6.54 -4.25 1.62
CA SER A 52 -7.42 -5.21 0.92
C SER A 52 -8.66 -4.57 0.27
N LYS A 53 -9.06 -3.39 0.72
CA LYS A 53 -10.18 -2.61 0.12
C LYS A 53 -9.71 -1.55 -0.88
N SER A 54 -8.41 -1.41 -1.08
CA SER A 54 -7.79 -0.36 -1.87
C SER A 54 -7.28 -0.89 -3.21
N LEU A 55 -7.37 -0.07 -4.25
CA LEU A 55 -6.73 -0.37 -5.53
C LEU A 55 -5.37 0.34 -5.60
N ILE A 56 -4.32 -0.34 -5.12
CA ILE A 56 -2.94 0.12 -5.20
C ILE A 56 -2.20 -0.77 -6.18
N ILE A 57 -1.63 -0.19 -7.22
CA ILE A 57 -0.75 -0.90 -8.16
C ILE A 57 0.69 -0.54 -7.78
N CYS A 58 1.49 -1.53 -7.38
CA CYS A 58 2.84 -1.30 -6.89
C CYS A 58 3.92 -1.76 -7.88
N PHE A 59 4.95 -0.94 -8.07
CA PHE A 59 6.11 -1.18 -8.93
C PHE A 59 7.42 -1.15 -8.15
#